data_AF-A0A913Y9C9-F1
#
_entry.id   AF-A0A913Y9C9-F1
#
_cell.length_a   1.000
_cell.length_b   1.000
_cell.length_c   1.000
_cell.angle_alpha   90.00
_cell.angle_beta   90.00
_cell.angle_gamma   90.00
#
_symmetry.space_group_name_H-M   'P 1'
#
loop_
_entity.id
_entity.type
_entity.pdbx_description
1 polymer ?
#
loop_
_entity_poly.entity_id
_entity_poly.type
_entity_poly.pdbx_seq_one_letter_code
_entity_poly.pdbx_strand_id
1 'polypeptide(L)'
;MSSNYVRKMTLLRARIFGKLTRPVTERSFKVVKFYSKRPLGDAINKYYPPLKMFNSLLLKLRHLGFYRDDHLDYREEMAVRRKERGKGPPKKGLISFDISLQCNS
;
A
#
# COMPACT_ATOMS: atom_id res chain seq x y z
N MET A 1 -43.05 24.74 -32.91
CA MET A 1 -43.08 23.49 -32.12
C MET A 1 -43.30 23.84 -30.66
N SER A 2 -44.35 23.31 -30.02
CA SER A 2 -44.81 23.73 -28.68
C SER A 2 -43.74 23.51 -27.59
N SER A 3 -43.37 24.60 -26.92
CA SER A 3 -42.38 24.64 -25.82
C SER A 3 -42.65 23.59 -24.72
N ASN A 4 -43.93 23.30 -24.43
CA ASN A 4 -44.32 22.33 -23.41
C ASN A 4 -44.07 20.88 -23.81
N TYR A 5 -44.30 20.53 -25.07
CA TYR A 5 -44.02 19.18 -25.57
C TYR A 5 -42.51 18.89 -25.53
N VAL A 6 -41.69 19.86 -25.96
CA VAL A 6 -40.23 19.75 -25.91
C VAL A 6 -39.76 19.52 -24.47
N ARG A 7 -40.28 20.27 -23.49
CA ARG A 7 -39.95 20.10 -22.08
C ARG A 7 -40.34 18.71 -21.54
N LYS A 8 -41.51 18.18 -21.92
CA LYS A 8 -41.93 16.82 -21.53
C LYS A 8 -41.02 15.76 -22.13
N MET A 9 -40.65 15.92 -23.40
CA MET A 9 -39.76 14.98 -24.10
C MET A 9 -38.33 15.00 -23.52
N THR A 10 -37.79 16.15 -23.14
CA THR A 10 -36.46 16.23 -22.51
C THR A 10 -36.43 15.59 -21.12
N LEU A 11 -37.49 15.76 -20.32
CA LEU A 11 -37.64 15.11 -19.02
C LEU A 11 -37.74 13.59 -19.15
N LEU A 12 -38.56 13.12 -20.11
CA LEU A 12 -38.72 11.69 -20.38
C LEU A 12 -37.39 11.06 -20.80
N ARG A 13 -36.66 11.70 -21.73
CA ARG A 13 -35.32 11.29 -22.15
C ARG A 13 -34.37 11.19 -20.95
N ALA A 14 -34.34 12.20 -20.08
CA ALA A 14 -33.49 12.18 -18.90
C ALA A 14 -33.82 11.00 -17.98
N ARG A 15 -35.10 10.71 -17.75
CA ARG A 15 -35.55 9.59 -16.91
C ARG A 15 -35.19 8.23 -17.52
N ILE A 16 -35.41 8.02 -18.81
CA ILE A 16 -35.08 6.77 -19.52
C ILE A 16 -33.58 6.47 -19.41
N PHE A 17 -32.73 7.48 -19.59
CA PHE A 17 -31.27 7.32 -19.55
C PHE A 17 -30.65 7.56 -18.17
N GLY A 18 -31.45 7.65 -17.09
CA GLY A 18 -30.95 7.83 -15.73
C GLY A 18 -30.20 9.15 -15.48
N LYS A 19 -30.44 10.18 -16.31
CA LYS A 19 -29.89 11.53 -16.13
C LYS A 19 -30.77 12.35 -15.18
N LEU A 20 -30.26 13.49 -14.73
CA LEU A 20 -30.99 14.37 -13.82
C LEU A 20 -32.20 14.98 -14.53
N THR A 21 -33.38 14.80 -13.95
CA THR A 21 -34.65 15.33 -14.45
C THR A 21 -34.92 16.75 -13.95
N ARG A 22 -34.45 17.10 -12.75
CA ARG A 22 -34.56 18.44 -12.19
C ARG A 22 -33.52 19.37 -12.84
N PRO A 23 -33.83 20.66 -13.08
CA PRO A 23 -32.80 21.64 -13.40
C PRO A 23 -31.87 21.78 -12.18
N VAL A 24 -30.56 21.72 -12.40
CA VAL A 24 -29.55 21.75 -11.34
C VAL A 24 -28.55 22.87 -11.63
N THR A 25 -28.13 23.58 -10.59
CA THR A 25 -27.06 24.57 -10.69
C THR A 25 -25.72 23.90 -10.99
N GLU A 26 -24.82 24.59 -11.68
CA GLU A 26 -23.52 24.03 -12.07
C GLU A 26 -22.71 23.50 -10.86
N ARG A 27 -22.78 24.21 -9.72
CA ARG A 27 -22.14 23.81 -8.46
C ARG A 27 -22.63 22.44 -7.98
N SER A 28 -23.93 22.18 -8.07
CA SER A 28 -24.53 20.92 -7.63
C SER A 28 -24.25 19.77 -8.62
N PHE A 29 -24.09 20.08 -9.92
CA PHE A 29 -23.74 19.09 -10.93
C PHE A 29 -22.30 18.54 -10.76
N LYS A 30 -21.41 19.27 -10.05
CA LYS A 30 -20.07 18.80 -9.68
C LYS A 30 -20.09 17.44 -8.97
N VAL A 31 -21.07 17.21 -8.09
CA VAL A 31 -21.21 15.96 -7.33
C VAL A 31 -21.46 14.79 -8.27
N VAL A 32 -22.38 14.95 -9.22
CA VAL A 32 -22.67 13.95 -10.26
C VAL A 32 -21.42 13.62 -11.06
N LYS A 33 -20.67 14.65 -11.48
CA LYS A 33 -19.42 14.49 -12.24
C LYS A 33 -18.30 13.83 -11.42
N PHE A 34 -18.28 14.06 -10.12
CA PHE A 34 -17.29 13.45 -9.22
C PHE A 34 -17.54 11.95 -9.08
N TYR A 35 -18.79 11.55 -8.83
CA TYR A 35 -19.17 10.14 -8.69
C TYR A 35 -19.28 9.39 -10.03
N SER A 36 -19.49 10.09 -11.14
CA SER A 36 -19.44 9.46 -12.47
C SER A 36 -18.03 9.10 -12.90
N LYS A 37 -17.00 9.67 -12.27
CA LYS A 37 -15.59 9.36 -12.53
C LYS A 37 -15.10 8.29 -11.57
N ARG A 38 -14.20 7.44 -12.05
CA ARG A 38 -13.47 6.51 -11.17
C ARG A 38 -12.58 7.32 -10.22
N PRO A 39 -12.59 7.04 -8.90
CA PRO A 39 -11.70 7.72 -7.96
C PRO A 39 -10.23 7.36 -8.23
N LEU A 40 -9.33 8.30 -7.99
CA LEU A 40 -7.89 8.13 -8.24
C LEU A 40 -7.19 7.23 -7.19
N GLY A 41 -7.85 6.96 -6.06
CA GLY A 41 -7.25 6.23 -4.93
C GLY A 41 -6.65 4.88 -5.32
N ASP A 42 -7.32 4.12 -6.19
CA ASP A 42 -6.84 2.80 -6.64
C ASP A 42 -5.50 2.87 -7.37
N ALA A 43 -5.27 3.94 -8.15
CA ALA A 43 -4.03 4.11 -8.90
C ALA A 43 -2.89 4.53 -7.97
N ILE A 44 -3.17 5.41 -7.00
CA ILE A 44 -2.19 5.90 -6.03
C ILE A 44 -1.74 4.77 -5.08
N ASN A 45 -2.70 3.96 -4.60
CA ASN A 45 -2.42 2.90 -3.64
C ASN A 45 -1.57 1.76 -4.19
N LYS A 46 -1.51 1.62 -5.53
CA LYS A 46 -0.75 0.56 -6.22
C LYS A 46 0.66 1.00 -6.62
N TYR A 47 1.13 2.14 -6.14
CA TYR A 47 2.44 2.68 -6.51
C TYR A 47 3.60 1.73 -6.15
N TYR A 48 3.59 1.16 -4.94
CA TYR A 48 4.58 0.16 -4.55
C TYR A 48 4.04 -1.26 -4.71
N PRO A 49 4.86 -2.22 -5.16
CA PRO A 49 4.49 -3.61 -5.14
C PRO A 49 4.31 -4.10 -3.68
N PRO A 50 3.57 -5.19 -3.46
CA PRO A 50 3.39 -5.78 -2.13
C PRO A 50 4.66 -6.46 -1.61
N LEU A 51 5.66 -5.67 -1.18
CA LEU A 51 7.00 -6.12 -0.79
C LEU A 51 7.00 -7.19 0.31
N LYS A 52 6.10 -7.06 1.29
CA LYS A 52 5.98 -8.06 2.38
C LYS A 52 5.61 -9.44 1.87
N MET A 53 4.73 -9.48 0.85
CA MET A 53 4.29 -10.73 0.24
C MET A 53 5.48 -11.41 -0.45
N PHE A 54 6.22 -10.68 -1.30
CA PHE A 54 7.39 -11.19 -1.98
C PHE A 54 8.47 -11.68 -1.02
N ASN A 55 8.80 -10.90 0.02
CA ASN A 55 9.81 -11.29 1.00
C ASN A 55 9.42 -12.59 1.72
N SER A 56 8.15 -12.71 2.14
CA SER A 56 7.68 -13.93 2.81
C SER A 56 7.64 -15.14 1.87
N LEU A 57 7.32 -14.91 0.59
CA LEU A 57 7.28 -15.95 -0.43
C LEU A 57 8.69 -16.50 -0.71
N LEU A 58 9.65 -15.62 -0.97
CA LEU A 58 11.03 -16.00 -1.27
C LEU A 58 11.70 -16.71 -0.09
N LEU A 59 11.43 -16.26 1.13
CA LEU A 59 11.92 -16.94 2.34
C LEU A 59 11.35 -18.37 2.45
N LYS A 60 10.05 -18.55 2.19
CA LYS A 60 9.44 -19.90 2.17
C LYS A 60 10.04 -20.78 1.08
N LEU A 61 10.24 -20.24 -0.12
CA LEU A 61 10.86 -20.99 -1.22
C LEU A 61 12.31 -21.41 -0.89
N ARG A 62 13.06 -20.56 -0.17
CA ARG A 62 14.39 -20.92 0.36
C ARG A 62 14.31 -22.09 1.32
N HIS A 63 13.38 -22.07 2.28
CA HIS A 63 13.20 -23.17 3.23
C HIS A 63 12.77 -24.48 2.57
N LEU A 64 12.05 -24.40 1.45
CA LEU A 64 11.63 -25.56 0.67
C LEU A 64 12.72 -26.06 -0.31
N GLY A 65 13.83 -25.33 -0.46
CA GLY A 65 14.91 -25.68 -1.39
C GLY A 65 14.65 -25.31 -2.86
N PHE A 66 13.56 -24.60 -3.16
CA PHE A 66 13.24 -24.15 -4.52
C PHE A 66 13.97 -22.87 -4.94
N TYR A 67 14.48 -22.11 -3.98
CA TYR A 67 15.15 -20.83 -4.21
C TYR A 67 16.43 -20.73 -3.39
N ARG A 68 17.50 -20.22 -4.01
CA ARG A 68 18.77 -19.92 -3.35
C ARG A 68 18.94 -18.40 -3.25
N ASP A 69 19.16 -17.90 -2.04
CA ASP A 69 19.32 -16.47 -1.75
C ASP A 69 20.75 -16.18 -1.26
N ASP A 70 21.66 -15.90 -2.20
CA ASP A 70 23.08 -15.67 -1.89
C ASP A 70 23.30 -14.47 -0.97
N HIS A 71 22.45 -13.45 -1.06
CA HIS A 71 22.56 -12.26 -0.21
C HIS A 71 22.22 -12.60 1.24
N LEU A 72 21.20 -13.42 1.46
CA LEU A 72 20.81 -13.82 2.80
C LEU A 72 21.81 -14.84 3.38
N ASP A 73 22.33 -15.76 2.57
CA ASP A 73 23.41 -16.68 2.94
C ASP A 73 24.65 -15.91 3.43
N TYR A 74 25.10 -14.90 2.67
CA TYR A 74 26.22 -14.05 3.05
C TYR A 74 26.00 -13.32 4.38
N ARG A 75 24.78 -12.80 4.60
CA ARG A 75 24.43 -12.12 5.87
C ARG A 75 24.50 -13.07 7.05
N GLU A 76 24.04 -14.31 6.89
CA GLU A 76 24.08 -15.34 7.93
C GLU A 76 25.53 -15.72 8.26
N GLU A 77 26.37 -15.98 7.25
CA GLU A 77 27.80 -16.26 7.46
C GLU A 77 28.51 -15.12 8.21
N MET A 78 28.24 -13.87 7.82
CA MET A 78 28.85 -12.71 8.47
C MET A 78 28.35 -12.53 9.90
N ALA A 79 27.11 -12.90 10.20
CA ALA A 79 26.60 -12.90 11.56
C ALA A 79 27.30 -13.96 12.43
N VAL A 80 27.54 -15.16 11.89
CA VAL A 80 28.29 -16.23 12.58
C VAL A 80 29.72 -15.77 12.89
N ARG A 81 30.45 -15.26 11.88
CA ARG A 81 31.83 -14.75 12.08
C ARG A 81 31.90 -13.61 13.09
N ARG A 82 30.89 -12.74 13.16
CA ARG A 82 30.84 -11.67 14.17
C ARG A 82 30.63 -12.22 15.58
N LYS A 83 29.77 -13.25 15.72
CA LYS A 83 29.52 -13.93 16.99
C LYS A 83 30.78 -14.64 17.51
N GLU A 84 31.53 -15.31 16.63
CA GLU A 84 32.82 -15.93 16.95
C GLU A 84 33.83 -14.90 17.47
N ARG A 85 33.82 -13.67 16.94
CA ARG A 85 34.67 -12.56 17.41
C ARG A 85 34.16 -11.89 18.70
N GLY A 86 33.06 -12.38 19.29
CA GLY A 86 32.39 -11.75 20.43
C GLY A 86 31.67 -10.43 20.09
N LYS A 87 31.62 -10.03 18.81
CA LYS A 87 30.96 -8.81 18.31
C LYS A 87 29.55 -9.08 17.82
N GLY A 88 28.87 -10.04 18.46
CA GLY A 88 27.48 -10.38 18.17
C GLY A 88 26.52 -9.28 18.63
N PRO A 89 25.29 -9.24 18.09
CA PRO A 89 24.29 -8.34 18.61
C PRO A 89 24.03 -8.67 20.09
N PRO A 90 24.03 -7.67 20.99
CA PRO A 90 23.72 -7.88 22.39
C PRO A 90 22.29 -8.38 22.57
N LYS A 91 22.03 -9.05 23.70
CA LYS A 91 20.69 -9.54 24.04
C LYS A 91 19.74 -8.34 24.20
N LYS A 92 18.60 -8.40 23.51
CA LYS A 92 17.59 -7.33 23.50
C LYS A 92 17.18 -7.00 24.95
N GLY A 93 17.41 -5.75 25.36
CA GLY A 93 17.11 -5.25 26.71
C GLY A 93 18.32 -5.04 27.64
N LEU A 94 19.54 -5.41 27.24
CA LEU A 94 20.74 -5.38 28.11
C LEU A 94 21.82 -4.36 27.69
N ILE A 95 21.46 -3.20 27.11
CA ILE A 95 22.44 -2.40 26.33
C ILE A 95 22.79 -1.03 26.97
N SER A 96 22.37 -0.72 28.20
CA SER A 96 22.63 0.62 28.76
C SER A 96 23.29 0.70 30.14
N PHE A 97 23.71 -0.39 30.80
CA PHE A 97 24.21 -0.28 32.19
C PHE A 97 25.60 -0.84 32.49
N ASP A 98 26.18 -1.73 31.69
CA ASP A 98 27.36 -2.48 32.16
C ASP A 98 28.72 -2.01 31.61
N ILE A 99 28.79 -0.93 30.82
CA ILE A 99 30.06 -0.45 30.25
C ILE A 99 30.92 0.33 31.28
N SER A 100 30.38 0.72 32.44
CA SER A 100 31.08 1.53 33.45
C SER A 100 31.65 0.78 34.65
N LEU A 101 31.44 -0.54 34.80
CA LEU A 101 31.83 -1.28 36.02
C LEU A 101 32.98 -2.28 35.87
N GLN A 102 33.61 -2.38 34.69
CA GLN A 102 34.77 -3.28 34.50
C GLN A 102 36.14 -2.57 34.46
N CYS A 103 36.18 -1.23 34.61
CA CYS A 103 37.43 -0.49 34.82
C CYS A 103 37.55 -0.08 36.30
N ASN A 104 37.89 -1.01 37.19
CA ASN A 104 38.56 -0.78 38.48
C ASN A 104 38.67 -2.12 39.24
N SER A 105 39.67 -2.93 38.91
CA SER A 105 40.42 -3.81 39.83
C SER A 105 41.59 -4.44 39.11
#